data_AF-A0A942ZSC6-F1
#
_entry.id   AF-A0A942ZSC6-F1
#
_cell.length_a   1.000
_cell.length_b   1.000
_cell.length_c   1.000
_cell.angle_alpha   90.00
_cell.angle_beta   90.00
_cell.angle_gamma   90.00
#
_symmetry.space_group_name_H-M   'P 1'
#
loop_
_entity.id
_entity.type
_entity.pdbx_description
1 polymer ?
#
loop_
_entity_poly.entity_id
_entity_poly.type
_entity_poly.pdbx_seq_one_letter_code
_entity_poly.pdbx_strand_id
1 'polypeptide(L)'
;MDDCRREFTIDYDLIEKSKQKREREYEDLFSHERYYKKKLPSEYSLLHVDFDPASRRTKITFIERVRYRTIERYITQNYERHPEYSEWKSKAKEITRSIRLTNEALESLRTNPDRLIADFAYEIISALSSKELLPAWFIRRQFCEMEENQVALLVQKKNELSQQCAADCRHLQAEIRSTEETQEQHTFDLQYYEKAMTKYNAKIHKILCKRQNKAAFLLNILSLFIRYALLSEKRLQKIKASRNDSFEKCEQIKQEIHLNKENILDLKTKISDKMSELKEQCDALDSKIDQIKNFWEKKRVGIPKLPADIAQDSDFFPLKSLSGMRYTKVIGCYVIHNTANNKYYVGQSKDVYKRLKQHFRGTVPQNWIFSEDYYQTDPSLREDLFEVKMVECDSKDMLDSTEKAMIEEYDSWNTGYNRTKGNS
;
A
#
# COMPACT_ATOMS: atom_id res chain seq x y z
N MET A 1 5.80 -26.84 29.50
CA MET A 1 6.27 -25.49 29.11
C MET A 1 5.56 -25.19 27.83
N ASP A 2 4.27 -24.92 27.98
CA ASP A 2 3.32 -24.86 26.89
C ASP A 2 3.24 -23.45 26.31
N ASP A 3 3.47 -23.42 25.01
CA ASP A 3 2.76 -22.70 23.97
C ASP A 3 1.93 -21.47 24.40
N CYS A 4 2.45 -20.29 24.06
CA CYS A 4 1.72 -19.04 24.10
C CYS A 4 2.01 -18.25 22.81
N ARG A 5 1.68 -18.83 21.66
CA ARG A 5 1.51 -18.08 20.41
C ARG A 5 0.04 -17.75 20.24
N ARG A 6 -0.40 -16.63 20.84
CA ARG A 6 -1.64 -15.97 20.41
C ARG A 6 -1.35 -15.28 19.08
N GLU A 7 -1.76 -15.92 17.99
CA GLU A 7 -1.87 -15.24 16.70
C GLU A 7 -2.88 -14.10 16.85
N PHE A 8 -2.42 -12.86 16.69
CA PHE A 8 -3.28 -11.70 16.56
C PHE A 8 -3.89 -11.72 15.16
N THR A 9 -4.93 -12.53 14.97
CA THR A 9 -5.80 -12.37 13.81
C THR A 9 -6.58 -11.07 14.02
N ILE A 10 -6.31 -10.06 13.20
CA ILE A 10 -7.12 -8.85 13.15
C ILE A 10 -8.50 -9.30 12.68
N ASP A 11 -9.47 -9.33 13.58
CA ASP A 11 -10.85 -9.66 13.29
C ASP A 11 -11.49 -8.48 12.54
N TYR A 12 -11.27 -8.46 11.22
CA TYR A 12 -11.82 -7.45 10.32
C TYR A 12 -13.34 -7.34 10.44
N ASP A 13 -14.01 -8.45 10.78
CA ASP A 13 -15.45 -8.54 10.99
C ASP A 13 -15.89 -7.74 12.23
N LEU A 14 -15.06 -7.74 13.29
CA LEU A 14 -15.26 -6.92 14.50
C LEU A 14 -14.99 -5.44 14.25
N ILE A 15 -14.00 -5.11 13.42
CA ILE A 15 -13.67 -3.73 13.01
C ILE A 15 -14.80 -3.15 12.15
N GLU A 16 -15.34 -3.93 11.22
CA GLU A 16 -16.41 -3.51 10.31
C GLU A 16 -17.75 -3.38 11.05
N LYS A 17 -18.07 -4.30 11.97
CA LYS A 17 -19.21 -4.16 12.90
C LYS A 17 -19.07 -2.94 13.82
N SER A 18 -17.86 -2.63 14.29
CA SER A 18 -17.56 -1.42 15.09
C SER A 18 -17.67 -0.13 14.27
N LYS A 19 -17.28 -0.17 12.99
CA LYS A 19 -17.41 0.97 12.07
C LYS A 19 -18.88 1.23 11.72
N GLN A 20 -19.65 0.19 11.37
CA GLN A 20 -21.09 0.30 11.09
C GLN A 20 -21.91 0.72 12.32
N LYS A 21 -21.51 0.27 13.53
CA LYS A 21 -22.14 0.73 14.78
C LYS A 21 -21.84 2.20 15.05
N ARG A 22 -20.59 2.64 14.85
CA ARG A 22 -20.21 4.06 14.95
C ARG A 22 -20.87 4.93 13.89
N GLU A 23 -21.05 4.42 12.66
CA GLU A 23 -21.75 5.11 11.58
C GLU A 23 -23.25 5.22 11.84
N ARG A 24 -23.90 4.19 12.40
CA ARG A 24 -25.30 4.24 12.85
C ARG A 24 -25.50 5.16 14.06
N GLU A 25 -24.61 5.10 15.05
CA GLU A 25 -24.60 6.05 16.17
C GLU A 25 -24.29 7.49 15.70
N TYR A 26 -23.46 7.65 14.65
CA TYR A 26 -23.29 8.91 13.94
C TYR A 26 -24.56 9.32 13.19
N GLU A 27 -25.25 8.46 12.47
CA GLU A 27 -26.48 8.85 11.76
C GLU A 27 -27.61 9.21 12.73
N ASP A 28 -27.74 8.50 13.86
CA ASP A 28 -28.72 8.79 14.91
C ASP A 28 -28.41 10.07 15.69
N LEU A 29 -27.15 10.32 16.08
CA LEU A 29 -26.74 11.58 16.73
C LEU A 29 -26.81 12.79 15.78
N PHE A 30 -26.74 12.56 14.47
CA PHE A 30 -26.66 13.64 13.49
C PHE A 30 -28.00 14.02 12.84
N SER A 31 -29.08 13.25 13.02
CA SER A 31 -30.37 13.57 12.42
C SER A 31 -31.09 14.75 13.09
N HIS A 32 -30.97 14.92 14.41
CA HIS A 32 -31.64 16.01 15.13
C HIS A 32 -30.73 17.22 15.42
N GLU A 33 -29.46 17.04 15.77
CA GLU A 33 -28.61 18.19 16.15
C GLU A 33 -27.99 18.95 14.96
N ARG A 34 -27.69 18.30 13.81
CA ARG A 34 -27.23 19.05 12.62
C ARG A 34 -28.36 19.83 11.95
N TYR A 35 -29.63 19.39 12.05
CA TYR A 35 -30.76 20.10 11.46
C TYR A 35 -30.96 21.50 12.07
N TYR A 36 -30.42 21.78 13.26
CA TYR A 36 -30.46 23.11 13.87
C TYR A 36 -29.14 23.90 13.80
N LYS A 37 -28.05 23.37 13.21
CA LYS A 37 -26.80 24.13 13.08
C LYS A 37 -26.93 25.22 12.02
N LYS A 38 -26.76 26.47 12.43
CA LYS A 38 -26.73 27.66 11.55
C LYS A 38 -25.48 27.73 10.67
N LYS A 39 -24.37 27.12 11.12
CA LYS A 39 -23.05 27.17 10.48
C LYS A 39 -22.31 25.84 10.66
N LEU A 40 -21.68 25.33 9.60
CA LEU A 40 -20.78 24.17 9.65
C LEU A 40 -19.35 24.59 10.03
N PRO A 41 -18.52 23.66 10.52
CA PRO A 41 -17.08 23.91 10.69
C PRO A 41 -16.46 24.45 9.40
N SER A 42 -15.50 25.37 9.54
CA SER A 42 -14.79 25.92 8.40
C SER A 42 -13.94 24.82 7.72
N GLU A 43 -14.06 24.71 6.40
CA GLU A 43 -13.20 23.87 5.56
C GLU A 43 -12.04 24.75 5.07
N TYR A 44 -10.81 24.26 5.17
CA TYR A 44 -9.63 24.97 4.68
C TYR A 44 -9.03 24.23 3.49
N SER A 45 -8.41 24.97 2.57
CA SER A 45 -7.60 24.41 1.49
C SER A 45 -6.43 25.33 1.16
N LEU A 46 -5.28 24.76 0.82
CA LEU A 46 -4.13 25.52 0.31
C LEU A 46 -4.43 26.04 -1.10
N LEU A 47 -4.30 27.36 -1.31
CA LEU A 47 -4.50 27.99 -2.61
C LEU A 47 -3.18 28.22 -3.34
N HIS A 48 -2.19 28.83 -2.65
CA HIS A 48 -0.93 29.19 -3.27
C HIS A 48 0.21 29.27 -2.24
N VAL A 49 1.43 28.91 -2.67
CA VAL A 49 2.67 29.04 -1.90
C VAL A 49 3.66 29.83 -2.76
N ASP A 50 3.88 31.09 -2.36
CA ASP A 50 4.86 31.97 -2.99
C ASP A 50 6.15 31.89 -2.16
N PHE A 51 7.13 31.15 -2.67
CA PHE A 51 8.41 30.88 -2.00
C PHE A 51 9.56 31.58 -2.73
N ASP A 52 10.27 32.45 -2.02
CA ASP A 52 11.52 33.05 -2.49
C ASP A 52 12.72 32.22 -1.99
N PRO A 53 13.44 31.49 -2.86
CA PRO A 53 14.58 30.66 -2.48
C PRO A 53 15.72 31.44 -1.82
N ALA A 54 15.92 32.70 -2.22
CA ALA A 54 17.03 33.52 -1.74
C ALA A 54 16.80 34.02 -0.31
N SER A 55 15.60 34.51 -0.01
CA SER A 55 15.26 35.01 1.34
C SER A 55 14.67 33.95 2.27
N ARG A 56 14.21 32.82 1.70
CA ARG A 56 13.37 31.79 2.33
C ARG A 56 12.04 32.32 2.86
N ARG A 57 11.66 33.54 2.49
CA ARG A 57 10.34 34.08 2.86
C ARG A 57 9.30 33.39 2.01
N THR A 58 8.25 32.93 2.67
CA THR A 58 7.17 32.18 2.06
C THR A 58 5.86 32.85 2.43
N LYS A 59 5.07 33.19 1.42
CA LYS A 59 3.71 33.69 1.58
C LYS A 59 2.74 32.58 1.17
N ILE A 60 2.02 32.08 2.16
CA ILE A 60 1.09 30.96 2.02
C ILE A 60 -0.32 31.52 2.04
N THR A 61 -1.11 31.22 1.02
CA THR A 61 -2.51 31.65 0.92
C THR A 61 -3.40 30.43 1.02
N PHE A 62 -4.34 30.48 1.96
CA PHE A 62 -5.38 29.48 2.17
C PHE A 62 -6.73 30.04 1.79
N ILE A 63 -7.67 29.18 1.41
CA ILE A 63 -9.09 29.52 1.31
C ILE A 63 -9.81 28.85 2.48
N GLU A 64 -10.52 29.66 3.26
CA GLU A 64 -11.51 29.22 4.24
C GLU A 64 -12.89 29.22 3.59
N ARG A 65 -13.54 28.06 3.50
CA ARG A 65 -14.92 27.91 3.05
C ARG A 65 -15.81 27.67 4.26
N VAL A 66 -16.77 28.57 4.45
CA VAL A 66 -17.79 28.45 5.49
C VAL A 66 -19.13 28.20 4.84
N ARG A 67 -19.76 27.07 5.20
CA ARG A 67 -21.15 26.79 4.85
C ARG A 67 -22.06 27.27 5.97
N TYR A 68 -23.05 28.06 5.63
CA TYR A 68 -24.02 28.63 6.57
C TYR A 68 -25.41 28.64 5.95
N ARG A 69 -26.43 28.78 6.79
CA ARG A 69 -27.82 28.97 6.36
C ARG A 69 -28.51 29.96 7.27
N THR A 70 -29.56 30.58 6.74
CA THR A 70 -30.35 31.59 7.43
C THR A 70 -31.69 30.99 7.83
N ILE A 71 -32.28 31.45 8.92
CA ILE A 71 -33.65 31.04 9.27
C ILE A 71 -34.57 31.76 8.28
N GLU A 72 -35.38 31.01 7.55
CA GLU A 72 -36.36 31.57 6.62
C GLU A 72 -37.67 31.88 7.35
N ARG A 73 -38.13 30.96 8.19
CA ARG A 73 -39.31 31.14 9.03
C ARG A 73 -39.26 30.24 10.26
N TYR A 74 -40.19 30.45 11.19
CA TYR A 74 -40.41 29.57 12.33
C TYR A 74 -41.70 28.80 12.11
N ILE A 75 -41.66 27.48 12.30
CA ILE A 75 -42.84 26.61 12.32
C ILE A 75 -43.13 26.27 13.78
N THR A 76 -44.36 26.50 14.22
CA THR A 76 -44.81 26.06 15.54
C THR A 76 -45.32 24.62 15.45
N GLN A 77 -44.72 23.70 16.20
CA GLN A 77 -45.18 22.32 16.35
C GLN A 77 -45.29 22.00 17.85
N ASN A 78 -46.40 21.41 18.30
CA ASN A 78 -46.62 21.09 19.72
C ASN A 78 -46.39 22.26 20.68
N TYR A 79 -46.79 23.47 20.30
CA TYR A 79 -46.56 24.72 21.05
C TYR A 79 -45.08 25.14 21.19
N GLU A 80 -44.16 24.49 20.48
CA GLU A 80 -42.74 24.88 20.40
C GLU A 80 -42.42 25.49 19.03
N ARG A 81 -41.59 26.55 19.01
CA ARG A 81 -41.17 27.21 17.76
C ARG A 81 -39.87 26.59 17.25
N HIS A 82 -39.94 25.93 16.10
CA HIS A 82 -38.78 25.37 15.43
C HIS A 82 -38.36 26.27 14.26
N PRO A 83 -37.08 26.69 14.16
CA PRO A 83 -36.61 27.41 12.99
C PRO A 83 -36.51 26.49 11.78
N GLU A 84 -37.09 26.90 10.66
CA GLU A 84 -36.86 26.31 9.34
C GLU A 84 -35.75 27.11 8.65
N TYR A 85 -34.68 26.43 8.29
CA TYR A 85 -33.51 27.06 7.69
C TYR A 85 -33.55 26.97 6.16
N SER A 86 -32.99 27.99 5.51
CA SER A 86 -32.71 27.99 4.07
C SER A 86 -31.79 26.86 3.65
N GLU A 87 -31.69 26.66 2.34
CA GLU A 87 -30.58 25.93 1.74
C GLU A 87 -29.21 26.45 2.20
N TRP A 88 -28.22 25.55 2.17
CA TRP A 88 -26.84 25.88 2.54
C TRP A 88 -26.22 26.84 1.52
N LYS A 89 -25.71 27.95 2.02
CA LYS A 89 -24.92 28.95 1.28
C LYS A 89 -23.45 28.81 1.66
N SER A 90 -22.55 29.10 0.73
CA SER A 90 -21.10 29.07 0.97
C SER A 90 -20.49 30.46 0.84
N LYS A 91 -19.63 30.82 1.79
CA LYS A 91 -18.75 32.00 1.68
C LYS A 91 -17.31 31.53 1.73
N ALA A 92 -16.49 32.03 0.81
CA ALA A 92 -15.05 31.82 0.81
C ALA A 92 -14.34 33.08 1.31
N LYS A 93 -13.25 32.90 2.05
CA LYS A 93 -12.36 33.97 2.50
C LYS A 93 -10.92 33.52 2.31
N GLU A 94 -10.09 34.37 1.71
CA GLU A 94 -8.66 34.13 1.65
C GLU A 94 -7.97 34.50 2.96
N ILE A 95 -7.06 33.64 3.40
CA ILE A 95 -6.25 33.83 4.59
C ILE A 95 -4.79 33.72 4.16
N THR A 96 -4.04 34.79 4.33
CA THR A 96 -2.61 34.79 4.06
C THR A 96 -1.81 34.62 5.36
N ARG A 97 -0.76 33.82 5.28
CA ARG A 97 0.28 33.67 6.31
C ARG A 97 1.64 33.90 5.68
N SER A 98 2.56 34.46 6.46
CA SER A 98 3.94 34.64 6.04
C SER A 98 4.86 33.98 7.05
N ILE A 99 5.73 33.10 6.56
CA ILE A 99 6.69 32.34 7.36
C ILE A 99 8.04 32.35 6.63
N ARG A 100 9.12 32.18 7.39
CA ARG A 100 10.44 31.93 6.82
C ARG A 100 10.77 30.44 6.92
N LEU A 101 10.92 29.78 5.78
CA LEU A 101 11.21 28.35 5.68
C LEU A 101 12.73 28.11 5.66
N THR A 102 13.37 28.27 6.81
CA THR A 102 14.74 27.77 7.05
C THR A 102 14.74 26.24 7.05
N ASN A 103 15.92 25.62 6.98
CA ASN A 103 16.06 24.16 7.01
C ASN A 103 15.45 23.57 8.29
N GLU A 104 15.67 24.21 9.44
CA GLU A 104 15.05 23.85 10.72
C GLU A 104 13.51 24.03 10.69
N ALA A 105 13.01 25.10 10.09
CA ALA A 105 11.56 25.34 9.97
C ALA A 105 10.88 24.34 9.03
N LEU A 106 11.57 23.91 7.97
CA LEU A 106 11.10 22.85 7.07
C LEU A 106 11.02 21.50 7.81
N GLU A 107 12.03 21.17 8.61
CA GLU A 107 12.05 19.93 9.42
C GLU A 107 10.99 19.92 10.53
N SER A 108 10.67 21.09 11.09
CA SER A 108 9.68 21.26 12.16
C SER A 108 8.30 21.74 11.68
N LEU A 109 8.06 21.77 10.37
CA LEU A 109 6.84 22.37 9.79
C LEU A 109 5.56 21.67 10.25
N ARG A 110 5.60 20.35 10.47
CA ARG A 110 4.48 19.56 10.99
C ARG A 110 4.07 19.91 12.42
N THR A 111 4.98 20.52 13.17
CA THR A 111 4.77 20.96 14.56
C THR A 111 4.76 22.48 14.65
N ASN A 112 4.42 23.16 13.55
CA ASN A 112 4.36 24.61 13.53
C ASN A 112 3.32 25.14 14.55
N PRO A 113 3.60 26.23 15.28
CA PRO A 113 2.63 26.83 16.19
C PRO A 113 1.34 27.30 15.52
N ASP A 114 1.40 27.73 14.25
CA ASP A 114 0.20 27.98 13.46
C ASP A 114 -0.35 26.65 12.96
N ARG A 115 -1.46 26.22 13.56
CA ARG A 115 -2.14 24.95 13.24
C ARG A 115 -2.49 24.84 11.76
N LEU A 116 -2.86 25.94 11.10
CA LEU A 116 -3.20 25.91 9.68
C LEU A 116 -1.97 25.61 8.82
N ILE A 117 -0.79 26.10 9.20
CA ILE A 117 0.47 25.75 8.52
C ILE A 117 0.85 24.30 8.81
N ALA A 118 0.72 23.85 10.06
CA ALA A 118 1.04 22.48 10.46
C ALA A 118 0.16 21.44 9.77
N ASP A 119 -1.15 21.70 9.70
CA ASP A 119 -2.14 20.80 9.08
C ASP A 119 -1.91 20.67 7.56
N PHE A 120 -1.39 21.72 6.90
CA PHE A 120 -1.08 21.75 5.46
C PHE A 120 0.42 21.60 5.15
N ALA A 121 1.23 21.12 6.11
CA ALA A 121 2.67 21.06 5.95
C ALA A 121 3.10 20.24 4.72
N TYR A 122 2.41 19.14 4.41
CA TYR A 122 2.75 18.29 3.26
C TYR A 122 2.50 19.00 1.93
N GLU A 123 1.36 19.66 1.80
CA GLU A 123 0.96 20.40 0.60
C GLU A 123 1.87 21.61 0.38
N ILE A 124 2.27 22.29 1.46
CA ILE A 124 3.22 23.40 1.40
C ILE A 124 4.56 22.92 0.83
N ILE A 125 5.12 21.82 1.35
CA ILE A 125 6.38 21.25 0.84
C ILE A 125 6.23 20.76 -0.60
N SER A 126 5.12 20.10 -0.93
CA SER A 126 4.85 19.59 -2.28
C SER A 126 4.76 20.71 -3.32
N ALA A 127 4.35 21.91 -2.91
CA ALA A 127 4.29 23.08 -3.78
C ALA A 127 5.68 23.73 -4.00
N LEU A 128 6.71 23.36 -3.23
CA LEU A 128 8.07 23.84 -3.45
C LEU A 128 8.69 23.12 -4.65
N SER A 129 9.25 23.87 -5.60
CA SER A 129 9.85 23.29 -6.81
C SER A 129 11.22 22.63 -6.58
N SER A 130 11.88 22.91 -5.44
CA SER A 130 13.27 22.48 -5.20
C SER A 130 13.35 21.19 -4.38
N LYS A 131 13.97 20.16 -4.98
CA LYS A 131 14.23 18.86 -4.34
C LYS A 131 15.22 18.93 -3.19
N GLU A 132 16.11 19.93 -3.18
CA GLU A 132 17.11 20.14 -2.12
C GLU A 132 16.47 20.59 -0.79
N LEU A 133 15.21 21.05 -0.83
CA LEU A 133 14.50 21.59 0.33
C LEU A 133 13.53 20.61 0.96
N LEU A 134 13.55 19.35 0.52
CA LEU A 134 12.66 18.33 1.04
C LEU A 134 13.13 17.89 2.43
N PRO A 135 12.34 18.14 3.49
CA PRO A 135 12.71 17.72 4.84
C PRO A 135 12.64 16.20 4.98
N ALA A 136 13.41 15.65 5.92
CA ALA A 136 13.51 14.21 6.11
C ALA A 136 12.15 13.53 6.35
N TRP A 137 11.25 14.18 7.11
CA TRP A 137 9.92 13.64 7.39
C TRP A 137 9.05 13.51 6.14
N PHE A 138 9.23 14.39 5.15
CA PHE A 138 8.45 14.39 3.90
C PHE A 138 8.91 13.24 3.01
N ILE A 139 10.23 13.09 2.83
CA ILE A 139 10.82 11.99 2.06
C ILE A 139 10.45 10.64 2.69
N ARG A 140 10.53 10.52 4.03
CA ARG A 140 10.10 9.31 4.74
C ARG A 140 8.65 8.96 4.46
N ARG A 141 7.76 9.95 4.45
CA ARG A 141 6.34 9.75 4.13
C ARG A 141 6.15 9.27 2.69
N GLN A 142 6.84 9.87 1.72
CA GLN A 142 6.78 9.40 0.33
C GLN A 142 7.25 7.94 0.20
N PHE A 143 8.30 7.55 0.91
CA PHE A 143 8.75 6.15 0.95
C PHE A 143 7.73 5.23 1.60
N CYS A 144 7.05 5.66 2.68
CA CYS A 144 5.94 4.90 3.26
C CYS A 144 4.80 4.71 2.25
N GLU A 145 4.39 5.76 1.54
CA GLU A 145 3.34 5.69 0.52
C GLU A 145 3.73 4.74 -0.63
N MET A 146 5.01 4.76 -1.06
CA MET A 146 5.52 3.81 -2.06
C MET A 146 5.54 2.37 -1.56
N GLU A 147 5.97 2.14 -0.32
CA GLU A 147 5.95 0.82 0.33
C GLU A 147 4.51 0.29 0.42
N GLU A 148 3.59 1.09 0.97
CA GLU A 148 2.17 0.74 1.14
C GLU A 148 1.54 0.35 -0.19
N ASN A 149 1.80 1.12 -1.26
CA ASN A 149 1.29 0.80 -2.60
C ASN A 149 1.85 -0.53 -3.13
N GLN A 150 3.15 -0.79 -2.98
CA GLN A 150 3.76 -2.04 -3.42
C GLN A 150 3.23 -3.25 -2.62
N VAL A 151 3.11 -3.11 -1.31
CA VAL A 151 2.56 -4.15 -0.43
C VAL A 151 1.09 -4.41 -0.76
N ALA A 152 0.29 -3.36 -0.99
CA ALA A 152 -1.11 -3.49 -1.37
C ALA A 152 -1.29 -4.29 -2.67
N LEU A 153 -0.45 -4.05 -3.68
CA LEU A 153 -0.47 -4.83 -4.93
C LEU A 153 -0.16 -6.31 -4.72
N LEU A 154 0.79 -6.64 -3.84
CA LEU A 154 1.13 -8.03 -3.54
C LEU A 154 0.02 -8.73 -2.73
N VAL A 155 -0.59 -8.02 -1.78
CA VAL A 155 -1.75 -8.51 -1.01
C VAL A 155 -2.95 -8.75 -1.93
N GLN A 156 -3.22 -7.83 -2.87
CA GLN A 156 -4.25 -8.02 -3.88
C GLN A 156 -3.99 -9.29 -4.70
N LYS A 157 -2.76 -9.45 -5.22
CA LYS A 157 -2.39 -10.65 -5.96
C LYS A 157 -2.54 -11.94 -5.15
N LYS A 158 -2.19 -11.92 -3.87
CA LYS A 158 -2.40 -13.05 -2.95
C LYS A 158 -3.89 -13.41 -2.82
N ASN A 159 -4.75 -12.40 -2.69
CA ASN A 159 -6.20 -12.58 -2.62
C ASN A 159 -6.77 -13.15 -3.93
N GLU A 160 -6.30 -12.66 -5.09
CA GLU A 160 -6.70 -13.17 -6.41
C GLU A 160 -6.33 -14.66 -6.57
N LEU A 161 -5.10 -15.05 -6.21
CA LEU A 161 -4.66 -16.46 -6.23
C LEU A 161 -5.51 -17.34 -5.32
N SER A 162 -5.81 -16.86 -4.10
CA SER A 162 -6.65 -17.59 -3.14
C SER A 162 -8.08 -17.76 -3.68
N GLN A 163 -8.66 -16.72 -4.26
CA GLN A 163 -9.99 -16.78 -4.89
C GLN A 163 -10.03 -17.73 -6.08
N GLN A 164 -9.00 -17.70 -6.93
CA GLN A 164 -8.87 -18.61 -8.07
C GLN A 164 -8.77 -20.07 -7.60
N CYS A 165 -7.88 -20.36 -6.64
CA CYS A 165 -7.76 -21.70 -6.08
C CYS A 165 -9.07 -22.17 -5.43
N ALA A 166 -9.79 -21.29 -4.73
CA ALA A 166 -11.10 -21.62 -4.16
C ALA A 166 -12.15 -21.92 -5.24
N ALA A 167 -12.13 -21.21 -6.38
CA ALA A 167 -12.99 -21.51 -7.51
C ALA A 167 -12.68 -22.88 -8.12
N ASP A 168 -11.39 -23.18 -8.35
CA ASP A 168 -10.95 -24.48 -8.88
C ASP A 168 -11.32 -25.63 -7.95
N CYS A 169 -11.09 -25.48 -6.64
CA CYS A 169 -11.46 -26.49 -5.65
C CYS A 169 -12.97 -26.73 -5.62
N ARG A 170 -13.80 -25.67 -5.76
CA ARG A 170 -15.26 -25.83 -5.85
C ARG A 170 -15.68 -26.59 -7.10
N HIS A 171 -15.03 -26.34 -8.24
CA HIS A 171 -15.30 -27.09 -9.47
C HIS A 171 -14.98 -28.57 -9.30
N LEU A 172 -13.78 -28.90 -8.80
CA LEU A 172 -13.38 -30.28 -8.55
C LEU A 172 -14.29 -30.98 -7.52
N GLN A 173 -14.75 -30.26 -6.50
CA GLN A 173 -15.71 -30.79 -5.53
C GLN A 173 -17.08 -31.07 -6.17
N ALA A 174 -17.54 -30.25 -7.11
CA ALA A 174 -18.77 -30.51 -7.84
C ALA A 174 -18.66 -31.76 -8.72
N GLU A 175 -17.50 -31.96 -9.36
CA GLU A 175 -17.20 -33.16 -10.16
C GLU A 175 -17.16 -34.44 -9.30
N ILE A 176 -16.55 -34.36 -8.11
CA ILE A 176 -16.58 -35.45 -7.12
C ILE A 176 -18.02 -35.81 -6.76
N ARG A 177 -18.87 -34.82 -6.44
CA ARG A 177 -20.28 -35.06 -6.07
C ARG A 177 -21.05 -35.74 -7.20
N SER A 178 -20.89 -35.26 -8.43
CA SER A 178 -21.56 -35.87 -9.59
C SER A 178 -21.11 -37.32 -9.84
N THR A 179 -19.82 -37.61 -9.60
CA THR A 179 -19.27 -38.97 -9.69
C THR A 179 -19.79 -39.86 -8.56
N GLU A 180 -19.90 -39.33 -7.34
CA GLU A 180 -20.48 -40.01 -6.17
C GLU A 180 -21.96 -40.35 -6.38
N GLU A 181 -22.75 -39.43 -6.92
CA GLU A 181 -24.16 -39.65 -7.30
C GLU A 181 -24.29 -40.78 -8.34
N THR A 182 -23.43 -40.77 -9.36
CA THR A 182 -23.38 -41.83 -10.38
C THR A 182 -23.01 -43.19 -9.75
N GLN A 183 -22.04 -43.21 -8.85
CA GLN A 183 -21.62 -44.42 -8.14
C GLN A 183 -22.74 -44.96 -7.22
N GLU A 184 -23.52 -44.08 -6.59
CA GLU A 184 -24.67 -44.46 -5.78
C GLU A 184 -25.75 -45.13 -6.65
N GLN A 185 -26.05 -44.54 -7.81
CA GLN A 185 -26.98 -45.13 -8.78
C GLN A 185 -26.51 -46.52 -9.23
N HIS A 186 -25.23 -46.66 -9.59
CA HIS A 186 -24.64 -47.95 -9.94
C HIS A 186 -24.75 -48.97 -8.78
N THR A 187 -24.61 -48.51 -7.54
CA THR A 187 -24.76 -49.38 -6.36
C THR A 187 -26.20 -49.90 -6.23
N PHE A 188 -27.22 -49.06 -6.49
CA PHE A 188 -28.61 -49.50 -6.53
C PHE A 188 -28.87 -50.52 -7.64
N ASP A 189 -28.34 -50.27 -8.84
CA ASP A 189 -28.49 -51.17 -9.98
C ASP A 189 -27.81 -52.52 -9.73
N LEU A 190 -26.62 -52.52 -9.12
CA LEU A 190 -25.93 -53.74 -8.72
C LEU A 190 -26.79 -54.58 -7.78
N GLN A 191 -27.36 -53.97 -6.73
CA GLN A 191 -28.26 -54.67 -5.79
C GLN A 191 -29.50 -55.24 -6.47
N TYR A 192 -30.04 -54.53 -7.47
CA TYR A 192 -31.17 -55.01 -8.26
C TYR A 192 -30.81 -56.28 -9.05
N TYR A 193 -29.69 -56.27 -9.77
CA TYR A 193 -29.26 -57.43 -10.56
C TYR A 193 -28.83 -58.62 -9.69
N GLU A 194 -28.24 -58.39 -8.52
CA GLU A 194 -27.93 -59.44 -7.54
C GLU A 194 -29.22 -60.12 -7.01
N LYS A 195 -30.26 -59.35 -6.71
CA LYS A 195 -31.59 -59.88 -6.35
C LYS A 195 -32.23 -60.66 -7.50
N ALA A 196 -32.09 -60.19 -8.75
CA ALA A 196 -32.57 -60.93 -9.91
C ALA A 196 -31.81 -62.27 -10.09
N MET A 197 -30.48 -62.25 -9.92
CA MET A 197 -29.63 -63.43 -10.04
C MET A 197 -29.99 -64.49 -8.98
N THR A 198 -30.16 -64.09 -7.71
CA THR A 198 -30.59 -65.01 -6.64
C THR A 198 -31.96 -65.63 -6.94
N LYS A 199 -32.92 -64.85 -7.47
CA LYS A 199 -34.22 -65.35 -7.93
C LYS A 199 -34.09 -66.36 -9.07
N TYR A 200 -33.22 -66.11 -10.05
CA TYR A 200 -32.98 -67.06 -11.14
C TYR A 200 -32.29 -68.34 -10.65
N ASN A 201 -31.30 -68.24 -9.75
CA ASN A 201 -30.64 -69.39 -9.13
C ASN A 201 -31.65 -70.26 -8.37
N ALA A 202 -32.55 -69.66 -7.58
CA ALA A 202 -33.61 -70.38 -6.88
C ALA A 202 -34.58 -71.10 -7.86
N LYS A 203 -34.93 -70.45 -8.98
CA LYS A 203 -35.75 -71.08 -10.04
C LYS A 203 -35.03 -72.25 -10.70
N ILE A 204 -33.74 -72.10 -11.03
CA ILE A 204 -32.91 -73.16 -11.62
C ILE A 204 -32.85 -74.34 -10.65
N HIS A 205 -32.52 -74.11 -9.39
CA HIS A 205 -32.47 -75.13 -8.35
C HIS A 205 -33.80 -75.88 -8.21
N LYS A 206 -34.94 -75.15 -8.15
CA LYS A 206 -36.28 -75.75 -8.08
C LYS A 206 -36.60 -76.64 -9.30
N ILE A 207 -36.17 -76.27 -10.50
CA ILE A 207 -36.33 -77.09 -11.71
C ILE A 207 -35.46 -78.35 -11.62
N LEU A 208 -34.21 -78.22 -11.18
CA LEU A 208 -33.26 -79.34 -11.05
C LEU A 208 -33.72 -80.36 -9.99
N CYS A 209 -34.11 -79.93 -8.79
CA CYS A 209 -34.63 -80.82 -7.75
C CYS A 209 -35.89 -81.57 -8.21
N LYS A 210 -36.80 -80.88 -8.90
CA LYS A 210 -38.02 -81.51 -9.46
C LYS A 210 -37.72 -82.53 -10.56
N ARG A 211 -36.62 -82.37 -11.30
CA ARG A 211 -36.16 -83.35 -12.31
C ARG A 211 -35.53 -84.58 -11.67
N GLN A 212 -34.84 -84.43 -10.54
CA GLN A 212 -34.25 -85.54 -9.79
C GLN A 212 -35.32 -86.41 -9.11
N ASN A 213 -36.42 -85.81 -8.63
CA ASN A 213 -37.54 -86.53 -8.01
C ASN A 213 -38.48 -87.19 -9.05
N LYS A 214 -37.96 -88.11 -9.87
CA LYS A 214 -38.71 -88.88 -10.88
C LYS A 214 -39.74 -89.86 -10.31
N ALA A 215 -39.75 -90.12 -8.99
CA ALA A 215 -40.66 -91.10 -8.37
C ALA A 215 -42.10 -90.60 -8.16
N ALA A 216 -42.34 -89.27 -8.12
CA ALA A 216 -43.68 -88.68 -7.96
C ALA A 216 -44.43 -88.46 -9.31
N PHE A 217 -44.14 -89.29 -10.32
CA PHE A 217 -44.26 -88.98 -11.75
C PHE A 217 -45.57 -89.43 -12.42
N LEU A 218 -46.38 -90.31 -11.81
CA LEU A 218 -47.45 -91.01 -12.54
C LEU A 218 -48.90 -90.58 -12.25
N LEU A 219 -49.19 -89.63 -11.35
CA LEU A 219 -50.55 -89.50 -10.80
C LEU A 219 -51.44 -88.35 -11.31
N ASN A 220 -51.12 -87.59 -12.38
CA ASN A 220 -52.09 -86.61 -12.92
C ASN A 220 -51.86 -86.22 -14.40
N ILE A 221 -52.61 -86.85 -15.32
CA ILE A 221 -52.43 -86.75 -16.78
C ILE A 221 -52.64 -85.31 -17.32
N LEU A 222 -53.62 -84.56 -16.83
CA LEU A 222 -53.85 -83.15 -17.23
C LEU A 222 -52.74 -82.19 -16.74
N SER A 223 -52.05 -82.54 -15.64
CA SER A 223 -50.92 -81.75 -15.14
C SER A 223 -49.62 -82.03 -15.89
N LEU A 224 -49.52 -83.12 -16.66
CA LEU A 224 -48.29 -83.56 -17.32
C LEU A 224 -47.81 -82.56 -18.37
N PHE A 225 -48.70 -82.00 -19.21
CA PHE A 225 -48.30 -81.07 -20.26
C PHE A 225 -47.78 -79.74 -19.68
N ILE A 226 -48.51 -79.14 -18.74
CA ILE A 226 -48.08 -77.90 -18.06
C ILE A 226 -46.77 -78.16 -17.30
N ARG A 227 -46.65 -79.30 -16.61
CA ARG A 227 -45.45 -79.66 -15.85
C ARG A 227 -44.25 -79.95 -16.76
N TYR A 228 -44.46 -80.61 -17.90
CA TYR A 228 -43.43 -80.86 -18.90
C TYR A 228 -42.92 -79.55 -19.51
N ALA A 229 -43.82 -78.62 -19.85
CA ALA A 229 -43.45 -77.28 -20.31
C ALA A 229 -42.65 -76.50 -19.24
N LEU A 230 -43.08 -76.56 -17.98
CA LEU A 230 -42.41 -75.91 -16.85
C LEU A 230 -41.05 -76.54 -16.49
N LEU A 231 -40.80 -77.79 -16.84
CA LEU A 231 -39.52 -78.51 -16.62
C LEU A 231 -38.71 -78.69 -17.91
N SER A 232 -39.16 -78.12 -19.03
CA SER A 232 -38.52 -78.24 -20.33
C SER A 232 -37.09 -77.70 -20.31
N GLU A 233 -36.20 -78.33 -21.09
CA GLU A 233 -34.81 -77.86 -21.23
C GLU A 233 -34.75 -76.44 -21.80
N LYS A 234 -35.64 -76.13 -22.75
CA LYS A 234 -35.79 -74.78 -23.30
C LYS A 234 -36.03 -73.72 -22.23
N ARG A 235 -36.92 -74.01 -21.26
CA ARG A 235 -37.18 -73.07 -20.15
C ARG A 235 -35.97 -72.93 -19.24
N LEU A 236 -35.29 -74.03 -18.93
CA LEU A 236 -34.07 -73.99 -18.11
C LEU A 236 -32.97 -73.16 -18.79
N GLN A 237 -32.74 -73.38 -20.09
CA GLN A 237 -31.79 -72.61 -20.89
C GLN A 237 -32.16 -71.12 -20.93
N LYS A 238 -33.43 -70.78 -21.13
CA LYS A 238 -33.89 -69.38 -21.07
C LYS A 238 -33.62 -68.73 -19.71
N ILE A 239 -33.88 -69.44 -18.60
CA ILE A 239 -33.59 -68.93 -17.25
C ILE A 239 -32.08 -68.79 -17.03
N LYS A 240 -31.26 -69.75 -17.49
CA LYS A 240 -29.80 -69.67 -17.44
C LYS A 240 -29.27 -68.49 -18.24
N ALA A 241 -29.81 -68.24 -19.44
CA ALA A 241 -29.46 -67.09 -20.26
C ALA A 241 -29.77 -65.77 -19.54
N SER A 242 -30.97 -65.62 -18.97
CA SER A 242 -31.32 -64.42 -18.18
C SER A 242 -30.46 -64.26 -16.92
N ARG A 243 -30.06 -65.36 -16.28
CA ARG A 243 -29.13 -65.34 -15.15
C ARG A 243 -27.76 -64.85 -15.58
N ASN A 244 -27.25 -65.33 -16.71
CA ASN A 244 -25.94 -64.93 -17.23
C ASN A 244 -25.93 -63.48 -17.68
N ASP A 245 -26.98 -63.00 -18.36
CA ASP A 245 -27.16 -61.58 -18.68
C ASP A 245 -27.15 -60.71 -17.41
N SER A 246 -27.84 -61.13 -16.34
CA SER A 246 -27.81 -60.42 -15.06
C SER A 246 -26.41 -60.43 -14.42
N PHE A 247 -25.67 -61.55 -14.55
CA PHE A 247 -24.32 -61.68 -14.03
C PHE A 247 -23.33 -60.78 -14.78
N GLU A 248 -23.38 -60.75 -16.12
CA GLU A 248 -22.54 -59.88 -16.94
C GLU A 248 -22.78 -58.40 -16.60
N LYS A 249 -24.04 -57.99 -16.42
CA LYS A 249 -24.38 -56.64 -15.96
C LYS A 249 -23.85 -56.33 -14.57
N CYS A 250 -23.92 -57.28 -13.63
CA CYS A 250 -23.31 -57.10 -12.31
C CYS A 250 -21.80 -56.85 -12.42
N GLU A 251 -21.08 -57.62 -13.24
CA GLU A 251 -19.64 -57.47 -13.39
C GLU A 251 -19.26 -56.14 -14.07
N GLN A 252 -20.03 -55.70 -15.07
CA GLN A 252 -19.85 -54.37 -15.70
C GLN A 252 -20.04 -53.24 -14.66
N ILE A 253 -21.14 -53.27 -13.91
CA ILE A 253 -21.43 -52.24 -12.90
C ILE A 253 -20.35 -52.21 -11.80
N LYS A 254 -19.82 -53.37 -11.38
CA LYS A 254 -18.70 -53.42 -10.42
C LYS A 254 -17.44 -52.74 -10.96
N GLN A 255 -17.13 -52.94 -12.23
CA GLN A 255 -15.99 -52.27 -12.88
C GLN A 255 -16.19 -50.76 -12.94
N GLU A 256 -17.40 -50.31 -13.28
CA GLU A 256 -17.73 -48.88 -13.29
C GLU A 256 -17.66 -48.25 -11.88
N ILE A 257 -18.14 -48.95 -10.84
CA ILE A 257 -17.98 -48.50 -9.44
C ILE A 257 -16.50 -48.39 -9.07
N HIS A 258 -15.67 -49.35 -9.48
CA HIS A 258 -14.23 -49.31 -9.23
C HIS A 258 -13.58 -48.09 -9.91
N LEU A 259 -13.88 -47.88 -11.19
CA LEU A 259 -13.39 -46.73 -11.96
C LEU A 259 -13.81 -45.39 -11.33
N ASN A 260 -15.08 -45.27 -10.91
CA ASN A 260 -15.56 -44.06 -10.23
C ASN A 260 -14.82 -43.79 -8.93
N LYS A 261 -14.47 -44.83 -8.16
CA LYS A 261 -13.66 -44.68 -6.93
C LYS A 261 -12.25 -44.17 -7.22
N GLU A 262 -11.61 -44.71 -8.26
CA GLU A 262 -10.28 -44.24 -8.69
C GLU A 262 -10.34 -42.78 -9.15
N ASN A 263 -11.36 -42.41 -9.94
CA ASN A 263 -11.58 -41.04 -10.38
C ASN A 263 -11.79 -40.08 -9.20
N ILE A 264 -12.60 -40.46 -8.21
CA ILE A 264 -12.81 -39.64 -7.00
C ILE A 264 -11.49 -39.46 -6.23
N LEU A 265 -10.67 -40.50 -6.12
CA LEU A 265 -9.37 -40.42 -5.44
C LEU A 265 -8.40 -39.49 -6.18
N ASP A 266 -8.35 -39.58 -7.51
CA ASP A 266 -7.55 -38.68 -8.36
C ASP A 266 -7.98 -37.22 -8.20
N LEU A 267 -9.30 -36.94 -8.26
CA LEU A 267 -9.84 -35.59 -8.05
C LEU A 267 -9.51 -35.04 -6.65
N LYS A 268 -9.56 -35.87 -5.61
CA LYS A 268 -9.17 -35.48 -4.25
C LYS A 268 -7.67 -35.14 -4.17
N THR A 269 -6.82 -35.93 -4.82
CA THR A 269 -5.37 -35.64 -4.91
C THR A 269 -5.14 -34.29 -5.61
N LYS A 270 -5.81 -34.03 -6.74
CA LYS A 270 -5.72 -32.75 -7.46
C LYS A 270 -6.11 -31.54 -6.59
N ILE A 271 -7.13 -31.67 -5.75
CA ILE A 271 -7.50 -30.61 -4.78
C ILE A 271 -6.35 -30.38 -3.79
N SER A 272 -5.80 -31.46 -3.22
CA SER A 272 -4.69 -31.38 -2.26
C SER A 272 -3.47 -30.70 -2.89
N ASP A 273 -3.11 -31.08 -4.12
CA ASP A 273 -1.97 -30.52 -4.83
C ASP A 273 -2.16 -29.02 -5.10
N LYS A 274 -3.35 -28.62 -5.56
CA LYS A 274 -3.70 -27.20 -5.76
C LYS A 274 -3.60 -26.39 -4.47
N MET A 275 -4.04 -26.94 -3.34
CA MET A 275 -3.93 -26.27 -2.04
C MET A 275 -2.47 -26.13 -1.59
N SER A 276 -1.63 -27.15 -1.84
CA SER A 276 -0.19 -27.09 -1.56
C SER A 276 0.50 -26.03 -2.42
N GLU A 277 0.21 -26.00 -3.72
CA GLU A 277 0.74 -25.00 -4.65
C GLU A 277 0.34 -23.58 -4.24
N LEU A 278 -0.94 -23.36 -3.88
CA LEU A 278 -1.41 -22.06 -3.37
C LEU A 278 -0.61 -21.63 -2.14
N LYS A 279 -0.35 -22.56 -1.21
CA LYS A 279 0.39 -22.28 0.02
C LYS A 279 1.82 -21.82 -0.30
N GLU A 280 2.53 -22.55 -1.15
CA GLU A 280 3.88 -22.18 -1.58
C GLU A 280 3.93 -20.80 -2.25
N GLN A 281 2.95 -20.50 -3.13
CA GLN A 281 2.84 -19.20 -3.78
C GLN A 281 2.53 -18.08 -2.77
N CYS A 282 1.66 -18.33 -1.79
CA CYS A 282 1.38 -17.38 -0.71
C CYS A 282 2.61 -17.10 0.16
N ASP A 283 3.33 -18.14 0.57
CA ASP A 283 4.55 -18.02 1.38
C ASP A 283 5.64 -17.23 0.63
N ALA A 284 5.77 -17.46 -0.69
CA ALA A 284 6.68 -16.70 -1.54
C ALA A 284 6.29 -15.22 -1.66
N LEU A 285 5.00 -14.89 -1.71
CA LEU A 285 4.51 -13.50 -1.70
C LEU A 285 4.76 -12.83 -0.34
N ASP A 286 4.53 -13.53 0.76
CA ASP A 286 4.78 -13.01 2.11
C ASP A 286 6.28 -12.70 2.31
N SER A 287 7.18 -13.59 1.86
CA SER A 287 8.62 -13.32 1.86
C SER A 287 9.00 -12.07 1.05
N LYS A 288 8.36 -11.85 -0.10
CA LYS A 288 8.58 -10.63 -0.91
C LYS A 288 8.08 -9.37 -0.20
N ILE A 289 6.93 -9.44 0.46
CA ILE A 289 6.39 -8.33 1.27
C ILE A 289 7.42 -7.96 2.35
N ASP A 290 7.98 -8.93 3.06
CA ASP A 290 8.98 -8.68 4.10
C ASP A 290 10.27 -8.09 3.54
N GLN A 291 10.72 -8.55 2.37
CA GLN A 291 11.88 -7.98 1.68
C GLN A 291 11.65 -6.50 1.32
N ILE A 292 10.47 -6.16 0.80
CA ILE A 292 10.09 -4.78 0.46
C ILE A 292 10.07 -3.89 1.71
N LYS A 293 9.42 -4.35 2.79
CA LYS A 293 9.39 -3.63 4.07
C LYS A 293 10.79 -3.36 4.61
N ASN A 294 11.65 -4.39 4.62
CA ASN A 294 13.03 -4.27 5.07
C ASN A 294 13.87 -3.32 4.19
N PHE A 295 13.66 -3.34 2.88
CA PHE A 295 14.33 -2.43 1.94
C PHE A 295 13.97 -0.97 2.24
N TRP A 296 12.67 -0.67 2.37
CA TRP A 296 12.20 0.69 2.63
C TRP A 296 12.56 1.17 4.03
N GLU A 297 12.58 0.28 5.03
CA GLU A 297 13.02 0.63 6.38
C GLU A 297 14.49 1.07 6.40
N LYS A 298 15.38 0.31 5.72
CA LYS A 298 16.79 0.71 5.57
C LYS A 298 16.92 2.05 4.87
N LYS A 299 16.11 2.31 3.84
CA LYS A 299 16.08 3.61 3.14
C LYS A 299 15.60 4.74 4.05
N ARG A 300 14.59 4.51 4.91
CA ARG A 300 14.05 5.53 5.84
C ARG A 300 15.06 5.96 6.90
N VAL A 301 15.73 4.99 7.52
CA VAL A 301 16.71 5.25 8.61
C VAL A 301 17.88 6.08 8.09
N GLY A 302 18.29 5.85 6.84
CA GLY A 302 19.40 6.57 6.21
C GLY A 302 19.09 7.99 5.71
N ILE A 303 17.87 8.51 5.86
CA ILE A 303 17.54 9.87 5.39
C ILE A 303 18.04 10.89 6.42
N PRO A 304 19.07 11.70 6.08
CA PRO A 304 19.55 12.75 6.95
C PRO A 304 18.54 13.90 7.01
N LYS A 305 18.55 14.62 8.13
CA LYS A 305 17.83 15.90 8.22
C LYS A 305 18.54 16.96 7.38
N LEU A 306 17.79 17.97 6.95
CA LEU A 306 18.39 19.16 6.36
C LEU A 306 19.38 19.81 7.35
N PRO A 307 20.57 20.21 6.89
CA PRO A 307 21.57 20.83 7.76
C PRO A 307 21.04 22.18 8.25
N ALA A 308 20.92 22.34 9.57
CA ALA A 308 20.45 23.58 10.18
C ALA A 308 21.61 24.56 10.45
N ASP A 309 22.80 24.04 10.74
CA ASP A 309 23.97 24.81 11.13
C ASP A 309 25.06 24.75 10.04
N ILE A 310 25.95 25.73 10.06
CA ILE A 310 27.15 25.77 9.20
C ILE A 310 28.14 24.75 9.78
N ALA A 311 28.67 23.86 8.96
CA ALA A 311 29.77 22.99 9.38
C ALA A 311 30.96 23.87 9.78
N GLN A 312 31.41 23.76 11.03
CA GLN A 312 32.46 24.63 11.58
C GLN A 312 33.88 24.26 11.09
N ASP A 313 34.05 23.14 10.38
CA ASP A 313 35.36 22.66 9.92
C ASP A 313 35.47 22.49 8.38
N SER A 314 36.48 23.21 7.87
CA SER A 314 37.36 23.06 6.69
C SER A 314 36.90 23.20 5.24
N ASP A 315 35.68 22.83 4.85
CA ASP A 315 35.38 22.67 3.42
C ASP A 315 34.46 23.76 2.85
N PHE A 316 34.59 23.99 1.53
CA PHE A 316 33.70 24.89 0.82
C PHE A 316 32.28 24.32 0.77
N PHE A 317 31.29 25.19 0.92
CA PHE A 317 29.89 24.84 0.71
C PHE A 317 29.22 25.82 -0.26
N PRO A 318 28.21 25.38 -1.03
CA PRO A 318 27.54 26.25 -2.00
C PRO A 318 26.92 27.50 -1.34
N LEU A 319 27.12 28.68 -1.94
CA LEU A 319 26.60 29.94 -1.42
C LEU A 319 25.06 29.92 -1.26
N LYS A 320 24.35 29.23 -2.17
CA LYS A 320 22.88 29.09 -2.13
C LYS A 320 22.37 28.49 -0.81
N SER A 321 23.16 27.61 -0.19
CA SER A 321 22.84 26.91 1.06
C SER A 321 22.78 27.87 2.26
N LEU A 322 23.49 29.00 2.20
CA LEU A 322 23.56 30.00 3.27
C LEU A 322 22.16 30.50 3.68
N SER A 323 21.24 30.63 2.71
CA SER A 323 19.89 31.14 2.91
C SER A 323 19.04 30.32 3.89
N GLY A 324 19.27 29.00 3.93
CA GLY A 324 18.53 28.03 4.74
C GLY A 324 19.10 27.77 6.14
N MET A 325 20.35 28.18 6.39
CA MET A 325 21.05 27.95 7.65
C MET A 325 20.61 28.92 8.76
N ARG A 326 20.78 28.50 10.02
CA ARG A 326 20.57 29.33 11.20
C ARG A 326 21.59 30.47 11.22
N TYR A 327 21.12 31.66 11.58
CA TYR A 327 22.01 32.79 11.75
C TYR A 327 22.87 32.60 13.01
N THR A 328 24.18 32.50 12.81
CA THR A 328 25.19 32.52 13.86
C THR A 328 26.14 33.69 13.61
N LYS A 329 26.47 34.44 14.66
CA LYS A 329 27.44 35.52 14.55
C LYS A 329 28.83 34.93 14.61
N VAL A 330 29.44 34.75 13.43
CA VAL A 330 30.81 34.24 13.29
C VAL A 330 31.78 35.42 13.14
N ILE A 331 32.75 35.50 14.06
CA ILE A 331 33.93 36.36 13.92
C ILE A 331 34.98 35.52 13.21
N GLY A 332 35.46 35.93 12.05
CA GLY A 332 36.36 35.09 11.27
C GLY A 332 36.75 35.62 9.90
N CYS A 333 37.49 34.79 9.18
CA CYS A 333 37.77 34.95 7.77
C CYS A 333 36.82 34.11 6.92
N TYR A 334 36.59 34.52 5.68
CA TYR A 334 35.81 33.77 4.70
C TYR A 334 36.50 33.80 3.35
N VAL A 335 36.32 32.72 2.60
CA VAL A 335 36.76 32.59 1.21
C VAL A 335 35.53 32.41 0.35
N ILE A 336 35.40 33.20 -0.71
CA ILE A 336 34.44 33.00 -1.79
C ILE A 336 35.22 32.47 -2.98
N HIS A 337 34.83 31.30 -3.47
CA HIS A 337 35.44 30.67 -4.63
C HIS A 337 34.46 30.66 -5.79
N ASN A 338 34.90 31.12 -6.96
CA ASN A 338 34.18 30.97 -8.21
C ASN A 338 34.58 29.65 -8.87
N THR A 339 33.64 28.72 -8.95
CA THR A 339 33.88 27.35 -9.42
C THR A 339 34.13 27.27 -10.94
N ALA A 340 33.72 28.27 -11.71
CA ALA A 340 33.87 28.26 -13.17
C ALA A 340 35.27 28.68 -13.64
N ASN A 341 35.91 29.60 -12.92
CA ASN A 341 37.20 30.17 -13.31
C ASN A 341 38.29 30.04 -12.22
N ASN A 342 37.99 29.33 -11.14
CA ASN A 342 38.90 29.03 -10.04
C ASN A 342 39.51 30.29 -9.38
N LYS A 343 38.78 31.41 -9.39
CA LYS A 343 39.17 32.66 -8.72
C LYS A 343 38.67 32.68 -7.28
N TYR A 344 39.50 33.18 -6.38
CA TYR A 344 39.19 33.28 -4.95
C TYR A 344 39.10 34.72 -4.48
N TYR A 345 38.23 34.98 -3.51
CA TYR A 345 38.19 36.20 -2.72
C TYR A 345 38.28 35.83 -1.24
N VAL A 346 39.24 36.42 -0.53
CA VAL A 346 39.37 36.28 0.91
C VAL A 346 38.96 37.59 1.57
N GLY A 347 38.18 37.50 2.65
CA GLY A 347 37.91 38.67 3.47
C GLY A 347 37.69 38.31 4.94
N GLN A 348 37.78 39.30 5.80
CA GLN A 348 37.51 39.16 7.23
C GLN A 348 36.26 39.93 7.68
N SER A 349 35.66 39.49 8.79
CA SER A 349 34.55 40.21 9.43
C SER A 349 34.35 39.81 10.88
N LYS A 350 33.84 40.76 11.69
CA LYS A 350 33.28 40.47 13.03
C LYS A 350 31.92 39.78 12.98
N ASP A 351 31.36 39.66 11.79
CA ASP A 351 30.11 39.01 11.46
C ASP A 351 30.18 38.58 9.99
N VAL A 352 30.79 37.41 9.76
CA VAL A 352 31.04 36.87 8.42
C VAL A 352 29.73 36.70 7.66
N TYR A 353 28.71 36.19 8.32
CA TYR A 353 27.41 35.92 7.71
C TYR A 353 26.73 37.20 7.20
N LYS A 354 26.75 38.28 8.00
CA LYS A 354 26.25 39.59 7.57
C LYS A 354 27.10 40.17 6.42
N ARG A 355 28.42 39.97 6.43
CA ARG A 355 29.31 40.45 5.38
C ARG A 355 29.06 39.75 4.04
N LEU A 356 28.87 38.44 4.04
CA LEU A 356 28.49 37.68 2.84
C LEU A 356 27.17 38.16 2.25
N LYS A 357 26.19 38.51 3.10
CA LYS A 357 24.91 39.12 2.66
C LYS A 357 25.05 40.54 2.09
N GLN A 358 26.15 41.23 2.34
CA GLN A 358 26.46 42.51 1.68
C GLN A 358 27.12 42.28 0.33
N HIS A 359 27.86 41.18 0.16
CA HIS A 359 28.42 40.80 -1.14
C HIS A 359 27.35 40.21 -2.06
N PHE A 360 26.39 39.45 -1.51
CA PHE A 360 25.37 38.73 -2.27
C PHE A 360 23.97 38.85 -1.66
N ARG A 361 22.96 38.92 -2.53
CA ARG A 361 21.55 38.73 -2.19
C ARG A 361 21.12 37.34 -2.68
N GLY A 362 21.19 36.35 -1.78
CA GLY A 362 21.09 34.94 -2.19
C GLY A 362 22.37 34.56 -2.92
N THR A 363 22.25 34.14 -4.19
CA THR A 363 23.38 33.86 -5.09
C THR A 363 23.74 35.05 -5.98
N VAL A 364 22.90 36.09 -6.04
CA VAL A 364 23.08 37.25 -6.92
C VAL A 364 24.08 38.23 -6.30
N PRO A 365 25.18 38.59 -6.99
CA PRO A 365 26.11 39.60 -6.49
C PRO A 365 25.47 40.97 -6.32
N GLN A 366 25.77 41.63 -5.20
CA GLN A 366 25.58 43.06 -4.99
C GLN A 366 26.88 43.84 -5.22
N ASN A 367 28.02 43.17 -5.01
CA ASN A 367 29.33 43.74 -5.26
C ASN A 367 29.74 43.52 -6.72
N TRP A 368 30.19 44.60 -7.36
CA TRP A 368 30.57 44.62 -8.76
C TRP A 368 31.76 43.70 -9.08
N ILE A 369 32.61 43.41 -8.09
CA ILE A 369 33.79 42.54 -8.26
C ILE A 369 33.43 41.11 -8.69
N PHE A 370 32.23 40.63 -8.35
CA PHE A 370 31.73 39.31 -8.74
C PHE A 370 30.71 39.38 -9.89
N SER A 371 30.26 40.59 -10.25
CA SER A 371 29.12 40.77 -11.15
C SER A 371 29.46 40.39 -12.59
N GLU A 372 30.66 40.73 -13.07
CA GLU A 372 31.09 40.42 -14.44
C GLU A 372 31.06 38.91 -14.70
N ASP A 373 31.76 38.13 -13.88
CA ASP A 373 31.82 36.67 -13.99
C ASP A 373 30.42 36.03 -13.82
N TYR A 374 29.57 36.57 -12.92
CA TYR A 374 28.20 36.08 -12.71
C TYR A 374 27.28 36.29 -13.93
N TYR A 375 27.28 37.49 -14.52
CA TYR A 375 26.39 37.79 -15.64
C TYR A 375 26.88 37.23 -16.97
N GLN A 376 28.18 36.95 -17.11
CA GLN A 376 28.73 36.23 -18.27
C GLN A 376 28.45 34.72 -18.22
N THR A 377 28.22 34.16 -17.03
CA THR A 377 27.86 32.75 -16.86
C THR A 377 26.44 32.46 -17.33
N ASP A 378 26.22 31.26 -17.88
CA ASP A 378 24.90 30.78 -18.28
C ASP A 378 23.90 30.85 -17.12
N PRO A 379 22.67 31.37 -17.34
CA PRO A 379 21.67 31.50 -16.27
C PRO A 379 21.40 30.23 -15.47
N SER A 380 21.50 29.05 -16.09
CA SER A 380 21.26 27.76 -15.43
C SER A 380 22.33 27.36 -14.41
N LEU A 381 23.55 27.91 -14.52
CA LEU A 381 24.69 27.58 -13.66
C LEU A 381 24.96 28.64 -12.58
N ARG A 382 24.28 29.81 -12.66
CA ARG A 382 24.54 30.96 -11.78
C ARG A 382 24.29 30.67 -10.30
N GLU A 383 23.39 29.77 -9.97
CA GLU A 383 23.09 29.44 -8.56
C GLU A 383 24.22 28.65 -7.88
N ASP A 384 25.02 27.92 -8.66
CA ASP A 384 26.12 27.06 -8.20
C ASP A 384 27.51 27.65 -8.49
N LEU A 385 27.57 28.88 -9.02
CA LEU A 385 28.81 29.53 -9.44
C LEU A 385 29.76 29.83 -8.27
N PHE A 386 29.20 30.12 -7.10
CA PHE A 386 29.98 30.53 -5.93
C PHE A 386 29.80 29.56 -4.76
N GLU A 387 30.92 29.20 -4.15
CA GLU A 387 30.99 28.48 -2.89
C GLU A 387 31.78 29.27 -1.85
N VAL A 388 31.52 29.00 -0.58
CA VAL A 388 32.07 29.75 0.53
C VAL A 388 32.70 28.81 1.54
N LYS A 389 33.85 29.21 2.07
CA LYS A 389 34.49 28.62 3.25
C LYS A 389 34.54 29.68 4.35
N MET A 390 34.26 29.30 5.59
CA MET A 390 34.38 30.18 6.76
C MET A 390 35.38 29.60 7.75
N VAL A 391 36.21 30.44 8.35
CA VAL A 391 37.19 30.08 9.37
C VAL A 391 36.96 30.98 10.57
N GLU A 392 36.54 30.40 11.69
CA GLU A 392 36.32 31.15 12.93
C GLU A 392 37.65 31.65 13.52
N CYS A 393 37.65 32.83 14.12
CA CYS A 393 38.81 33.40 14.79
C CYS A 393 38.38 34.01 16.13
N ASP A 394 39.10 33.68 17.20
CA ASP A 394 38.79 34.14 18.56
C ASP A 394 39.21 35.60 18.81
N SER A 395 40.17 36.13 18.06
CA SER A 395 40.76 37.45 18.32
C SER A 395 40.96 38.28 17.05
N LYS A 396 41.07 39.60 17.23
CA LYS A 396 41.31 40.54 16.12
C LYS A 396 42.67 40.32 15.46
N ASP A 397 43.71 40.01 16.25
CA ASP A 397 45.05 39.79 15.72
C ASP A 397 45.12 38.49 14.90
N MET A 398 44.31 37.50 15.27
CA MET A 398 44.11 36.31 14.44
C MET A 398 43.39 36.63 13.13
N LEU A 399 42.39 37.52 13.11
CA LEU A 399 41.74 37.90 11.85
C LEU A 399 42.75 38.42 10.82
N ASP A 400 43.57 39.39 11.19
CA ASP A 400 44.51 40.02 10.26
C ASP A 400 45.60 39.05 9.78
N SER A 401 46.09 38.17 10.66
CA SER A 401 47.11 37.17 10.31
C SER A 401 46.53 36.02 9.49
N THR A 402 45.34 35.52 9.85
CA THR A 402 44.61 34.49 9.10
C THR A 402 44.20 35.00 7.72
N GLU A 403 43.69 36.23 7.59
CA GLU A 403 43.34 36.82 6.29
C GLU A 403 44.55 36.84 5.36
N LYS A 404 45.71 37.32 5.85
CA LYS A 404 46.96 37.37 5.06
C LYS A 404 47.41 35.97 4.64
N ALA A 405 47.42 35.02 5.57
CA ALA A 405 47.81 33.64 5.30
C ALA A 405 46.88 33.02 4.22
N MET A 406 45.57 33.23 4.32
CA MET A 406 44.61 32.71 3.35
C MET A 406 44.70 33.42 1.99
N ILE A 407 44.98 34.73 1.95
CA ILE A 407 45.19 35.45 0.68
C ILE A 407 46.37 34.85 -0.08
N GLU A 408 47.45 34.51 0.63
CA GLU A 408 48.63 33.85 0.09
C GLU A 408 48.35 32.40 -0.31
N GLU A 409 47.71 31.61 0.55
CA GLU A 409 47.35 30.20 0.30
C GLU A 409 46.50 30.04 -0.97
N TYR A 410 45.49 30.90 -1.15
CA TYR A 410 44.57 30.83 -2.29
C TYR A 410 44.99 31.71 -3.48
N ASP A 411 46.16 32.35 -3.41
CA ASP A 411 46.67 33.31 -4.41
C ASP A 411 45.63 34.36 -4.86
N SER A 412 44.74 34.75 -3.95
CA SER A 412 43.55 35.55 -4.27
C SER A 412 43.87 36.97 -4.74
N TRP A 413 45.12 37.43 -4.56
CA TRP A 413 45.60 38.75 -4.97
C TRP A 413 46.12 38.78 -6.40
N ASN A 414 46.88 37.77 -6.85
CA ASN A 414 47.46 37.79 -8.20
C ASN A 414 46.47 37.24 -9.23
N THR A 415 45.73 36.18 -8.87
CA THR A 415 44.84 35.46 -9.79
C THR A 415 43.37 35.51 -9.37
N GLY A 416 43.06 36.04 -8.20
CA GLY A 416 41.70 36.14 -7.66
C GLY A 416 41.05 37.54 -7.72
N TYR A 417 40.12 37.78 -6.81
CA TYR A 417 39.35 39.04 -6.72
C TYR A 417 39.92 40.05 -5.73
N ASN A 418 40.90 39.67 -4.88
CA ASN A 418 41.48 40.59 -3.90
C ASN A 418 42.36 41.62 -4.60
N ARG A 419 42.23 42.89 -4.19
CA ARG A 419 43.05 44.00 -4.73
C ARG A 419 44.22 44.39 -3.86
N THR A 420 44.30 43.82 -2.67
CA THR A 420 45.28 44.14 -1.63
C THR A 420 45.77 42.84 -1.00
N LYS A 421 47.02 42.78 -0.54
CA LYS A 421 47.63 41.63 0.15
C LYS A 421 47.10 41.39 1.59
N GLY A 422 45.99 42.01 1.97
CA GLY A 422 45.46 42.01 3.35
C GLY A 422 45.83 43.29 4.09
N ASN A 423 44.87 43.81 4.86
CA ASN A 423 44.87 45.09 5.61
C ASN A 423 45.91 46.15 5.15
N SER A 424 45.46 47.08 4.30
CA SER A 424 46.04 48.41 4.08
C SER A 424 45.01 49.48 4.45
#